data_AF-A0A2S9V666-F1
#
_entry.id   AF-A0A2S9V666-F1
#
_cell.length_a   1.000
_cell.length_b   1.000
_cell.length_c   1.000
_cell.angle_alpha   90.00
_cell.angle_beta   90.00
_cell.angle_gamma   90.00
#
_symmetry.space_group_name_H-M   'P 1'
#
loop_
_entity.id
_entity.type
_entity.pdbx_description
1 polymer ?
#
loop_
_entity_poly.entity_id
_entity_poly.type
_entity_poly.pdbx_seq_one_letter_code
_entity_poly.pdbx_strand_id
1 'polypeptide(L)' 'QSLMVTCRLQGVNPYHYLVDVLQRVALHPAKDVLDLTPRVWKERFADKKLTSDLDKMG' A
#
# COMPACT_ATOMS: atom_id res chain seq x y z
N GLN A 1 -5.58 0.67 -17.46
CA GLN A 1 -4.38 0.70 -16.59
C GLN A 1 -4.61 -0.31 -15.46
N SER A 2 -3.75 -1.32 -15.31
CA SER A 2 -3.86 -2.26 -14.17
C SER A 2 -3.07 -1.74 -12.97
N LEU A 3 -3.43 -2.17 -11.76
CA LEU A 3 -2.74 -1.77 -10.52
C LEU A 3 -1.23 -2.01 -10.60
N MET A 4 -0.83 -3.16 -11.15
CA MET A 4 0.59 -3.52 -11.31
C MET A 4 1.34 -2.57 -12.25
N VAL A 5 0.69 -2.08 -13.31
CA VAL A 5 1.29 -1.10 -14.22
C VAL A 5 1.47 0.23 -13.51
N THR A 6 0.48 0.69 -12.74
CA THR A 6 0.58 1.93 -11.95
C THR A 6 1.70 1.85 -10.91
N CYS A 7 1.81 0.73 -10.16
CA CYS A 7 2.89 0.56 -9.19
C CYS A 7 4.27 0.59 -9.85
N ARG A 8 4.44 -0.10 -10.99
CA ARG A 8 5.71 -0.04 -11.76
C ARG A 8 6.06 1.37 -12.19
N LEU A 9 5.11 2.12 -12.73
CA LEU A 9 5.32 3.52 -13.15
C LEU A 9 5.73 4.44 -12.00
N GLN A 10 5.24 4.18 -10.78
CA GLN A 10 5.58 4.94 -9.59
C GLN A 10 6.85 4.43 -8.87
N GLY A 11 7.50 3.39 -9.40
CA GLY A 11 8.67 2.76 -8.78
C GLY A 11 8.33 2.12 -7.42
N VAL A 12 7.12 1.58 -7.29
CA VAL A 12 6.61 0.92 -6.09
C VAL A 12 6.57 -0.58 -6.32
N ASN A 13 7.08 -1.36 -5.35
CA ASN A 13 6.89 -2.80 -5.37
C ASN A 13 5.40 -3.13 -5.19
N PRO A 14 4.73 -3.74 -6.17
CA PRO A 14 3.29 -3.97 -6.14
C PRO A 14 2.86 -4.91 -5.01
N TYR A 15 3.73 -5.85 -4.59
CA TYR A 15 3.44 -6.76 -3.48
C TYR A 15 3.40 -6.01 -2.15
N HIS A 16 4.43 -5.21 -1.86
CA HIS A 16 4.47 -4.39 -0.63
C HIS A 16 3.30 -3.41 -0.54
N TYR A 17 2.98 -2.75 -1.65
CA TYR A 17 1.85 -1.85 -1.72
C TYR A 17 0.54 -2.57 -1.45
N LEU A 18 0.30 -3.71 -2.10
CA LEU A 18 -0.98 -4.41 -2.00
C LEU A 18 -1.19 -4.96 -0.58
N VAL A 19 -0.16 -5.56 0.02
CA VAL A 19 -0.24 -6.08 1.40
C VAL A 19 -0.54 -4.96 2.39
N ASP A 20 0.16 -3.84 2.30
CA ASP A 20 -0.05 -2.71 3.20
C ASP A 20 -1.44 -2.08 3.00
N VAL A 21 -1.84 -1.80 1.76
CA VAL A 21 -3.13 -1.16 1.46
C VAL A 21 -4.30 -2.05 1.89
N LEU A 22 -4.23 -3.37 1.70
CA LEU A 22 -5.29 -4.29 2.14
C LEU A 22 -5.46 -4.28 3.67
N GLN A 23 -4.38 -4.16 4.43
CA GLN A 23 -4.44 -4.05 5.89
C GLN A 23 -4.88 -2.65 6.33
N ARG A 24 -4.40 -1.62 5.65
CA ARG A 24 -4.61 -0.21 6.01
C ARG A 24 -6.00 0.27 5.67
N VAL A 25 -6.61 -0.19 4.59
CA VAL A 25 -7.94 0.26 4.13
C VAL A 25 -9.03 0.02 5.18
N ALA A 26 -8.89 -1.02 6.02
CA ALA A 26 -9.81 -1.30 7.12
C ALA A 26 -9.76 -0.25 8.25
N LEU A 27 -8.62 0.45 8.38
CA LEU A 27 -8.35 1.42 9.45
C LEU A 27 -8.34 2.87 8.95
N HIS A 28 -8.39 3.08 7.63
CA HIS A 28 -8.21 4.39 7.02
C HIS A 28 -9.55 5.08 6.76
N PRO A 29 -9.71 6.38 7.07
CA PRO A 29 -10.93 7.11 6.76
C PRO A 29 -11.22 7.11 5.25
N ALA A 30 -12.47 6.84 4.86
CA ALA A 30 -12.85 6.78 3.44
C ALA A 30 -12.60 8.08 2.67
N LYS A 31 -12.68 9.24 3.35
CA LYS A 31 -12.39 10.56 2.78
C LYS A 31 -10.92 10.73 2.35
N ASP A 32 -10.01 9.95 2.93
CA ASP A 32 -8.58 10.08 2.74
C ASP A 32 -8.02 8.96 1.82
N VAL A 33 -8.89 8.20 1.13
CA VAL A 33 -8.53 7.07 0.25
C VAL A 33 -7.45 7.41 -0.81
N LEU A 34 -7.32 8.69 -1.19
CA LEU A 34 -6.27 9.15 -2.11
C LEU A 34 -4.85 8.91 -1.57
N ASP A 35 -4.68 8.93 -0.24
CA ASP A 35 -3.42 8.63 0.43
C ASP A 35 -2.94 7.21 0.16
N LEU A 36 -3.87 6.30 -0.17
CA LEU A 36 -3.58 4.91 -0.48
C LEU A 36 -3.21 4.68 -1.94
N THR A 37 -3.25 5.69 -2.82
CA THR A 37 -2.80 5.52 -4.22
C THR A 37 -1.28 5.29 -4.28
N PRO A 38 -0.74 4.55 -5.28
CA PRO A 38 0.68 4.16 -5.29
C PRO A 38 1.66 5.34 -5.18
N ARG A 39 1.31 6.49 -5.76
CA ARG A 39 2.12 7.71 -5.70
C ARG A 39 2.21 8.25 -4.27
N VAL A 40 1.07 8.49 -3.62
CA VAL A 40 1.00 9.10 -2.29
C VAL A 40 1.39 8.10 -1.20
N TRP A 41 1.01 6.83 -1.37
CA TRP A 41 1.39 5.75 -0.47
C TRP A 41 2.91 5.63 -0.32
N LYS A 42 3.64 5.80 -1.43
CA LYS A 42 5.11 5.75 -1.44
C LYS A 42 5.72 6.81 -0.51
N GLU A 43 5.15 8.00 -0.50
CA GLU A 43 5.64 9.13 0.28
C GLU A 43 5.25 9.02 1.76
N ARG A 44 4.06 8.46 2.05
CA ARG A 44 3.49 8.48 3.41
C ARG A 44 3.69 7.19 4.20
N PHE A 45 3.78 6.04 3.52
CA PHE A 45 3.68 4.74 4.17
C PHE A 45 4.76 3.73 3.77
N ALA A 46 5.47 3.90 2.64
CA ALA A 46 6.44 2.89 2.19
C ALA A 46 7.54 2.57 3.24
N ASP A 47 7.98 3.57 4.00
CA ASP A 47 8.98 3.41 5.06
C ASP A 47 8.45 2.66 6.29
N LYS A 48 7.14 2.76 6.56
CA LYS A 48 6.44 2.12 7.69
C LYS A 48 5.24 1.30 7.20
N LYS A 49 5.50 0.47 6.20
CA LYS A 49 4.47 -0.37 5.58
C LYS A 49 3.98 -1.44 6.55
N LEU A 50 2.69 -1.71 6.54
CA LEU A 50 2.14 -2.86 7.24
C LEU A 50 2.50 -4.14 6.45
N THR A 51 2.96 -5.16 7.17
CA THR A 51 3.22 -6.48 6.61
C THR A 51 2.07 -7.43 6.91
N SER A 52 2.03 -8.55 6.20
CA SER A 52 1.04 -9.60 6.42
C SER A 52 1.12 -10.09 7.86
N ASP A 53 -0.03 -10.32 8.51
CA ASP A 53 -0.05 -10.89 9.87
C ASP A 53 0.52 -12.31 9.91
N LEU A 54 0.52 -13.02 8.77
CA LEU A 54 1.19 -14.32 8.63
C LEU A 54 2.71 -14.22 8.83
N ASP A 55 3.31 -13.07 8.53
CA ASP A 55 4.74 -12.79 8.72
C ASP A 55 5.09 -12.59 10.20
N LYS A 56 4.10 -12.19 11.02
CA LYS A 56 4.27 -11.96 12.47
C LYS A 56 4.08 -13.22 13.33
N MET A 57 3.59 -14.31 12.74
CA MET A 57 3.33 -15.58 13.44
C MET A 57 4.51 -16.57 13.32
N GLY A 58 5.65 -16.13 12.77
CA GLY A 58 6.88 -16.92 12.64
C GLY A 58 7.89 -16.65 13.75
#